data_AF-A0A1F4VYR8-F1
#
_entry.id   AF-A0A1F4VYR8-F1
#
_cell.length_a   1.000
_cell.length_b   1.000
_cell.length_c   1.000
_cell.angle_alpha   90.00
_cell.angle_beta   90.00
_cell.angle_gamma   90.00
#
_symmetry.space_group_name_H-M   'P 1'
#
loop_
_entity.id
_entity.type
_entity.pdbx_description
1 polymer ?
#
loop_
_entity_poly.entity_id
_entity_poly.type
_entity_poly.pdbx_seq_one_letter_code
_entity_poly.pdbx_strand_id
1 'polypeptide(L)'
;MNDLIISNYEERNKQLLEDCISIWVEHDFQSRWFRVKGYHELGKRLLEEPKEYGDRFVPLVAESLGKSERTIYRTIEFARAFPDLDLLPEGKNISWYKIIQKYLPLETRCIGDAMLVYICPNCNSEHKKSDIKFIRKNI
;
A
#
# COMPACT_ATOMS: atom_id res chain seq x y z
N MET A 1 -52.90 -12.77 12.63
CA MET A 1 -51.92 -13.59 13.39
C MET A 1 -50.76 -14.03 12.49
N ASN A 2 -51.01 -14.44 11.24
CA ASN A 2 -49.94 -14.67 10.23
C ASN A 2 -49.13 -13.41 9.87
N ASP A 3 -49.78 -12.25 9.70
CA ASP A 3 -49.08 -11.03 9.27
C ASP A 3 -48.06 -10.51 10.31
N LEU A 4 -48.34 -10.72 11.61
CA LEU A 4 -47.44 -10.41 12.72
C LEU A 4 -46.22 -11.36 12.78
N ILE A 5 -46.38 -12.60 12.35
CA ILE A 5 -45.30 -13.60 12.30
C ILE A 5 -44.37 -13.31 11.10
N ILE A 6 -44.95 -12.96 9.94
CA ILE A 6 -44.20 -12.61 8.72
C ILE A 6 -43.38 -11.34 8.94
N SER A 7 -43.98 -10.29 9.52
CA SER A 7 -43.28 -9.03 9.83
C SER A 7 -42.10 -9.23 10.80
N ASN A 8 -42.25 -10.05 11.85
CA ASN A 8 -41.16 -10.36 12.77
C ASN A 8 -40.03 -11.17 12.13
N TYR A 9 -40.33 -12.00 11.13
CA TYR A 9 -39.33 -12.76 10.39
C TYR A 9 -38.51 -11.87 9.44
N GLU A 10 -39.16 -10.94 8.75
CA GLU A 10 -38.50 -9.95 7.90
C GLU A 10 -37.57 -9.03 8.69
N GLU A 11 -38.02 -8.55 9.85
CA GLU A 11 -37.21 -7.70 10.73
C GLU A 11 -35.97 -8.44 11.28
N ARG A 12 -36.12 -9.70 11.69
CA ARG A 12 -34.98 -10.53 12.13
C ARG A 12 -33.98 -10.79 11.02
N ASN A 13 -34.44 -11.02 9.80
CA ASN A 13 -33.55 -11.21 8.64
C ASN A 13 -32.81 -9.92 8.31
N LYS A 14 -33.48 -8.76 8.43
CA LYS A 14 -32.86 -7.46 8.23
C LYS A 14 -31.78 -7.18 9.28
N GLN A 15 -32.08 -7.42 10.56
CA GLN A 15 -31.10 -7.26 11.65
C GLN A 15 -29.89 -8.17 11.46
N LEU A 16 -30.09 -9.45 11.15
CA LEU A 16 -29.00 -10.38 10.85
C LEU A 16 -28.14 -9.90 9.65
N LEU A 17 -28.78 -9.39 8.60
CA LEU A 17 -28.08 -8.86 7.44
C LEU A 17 -27.27 -7.61 7.78
N GLU A 18 -27.84 -6.69 8.56
CA GLU A 18 -27.16 -5.48 9.05
C GLU A 18 -25.95 -5.84 9.92
N ASP A 19 -26.08 -6.84 10.79
CA ASP A 19 -24.98 -7.36 11.61
C ASP A 19 -23.87 -7.95 10.73
N CYS A 20 -24.22 -8.81 9.77
CA CYS A 20 -23.27 -9.39 8.82
C CYS A 20 -22.51 -8.32 8.02
N ILE A 21 -23.22 -7.30 7.52
CA ILE A 21 -22.62 -6.18 6.81
C ILE A 21 -21.67 -5.40 7.73
N SER A 22 -22.10 -5.11 8.95
CA SER A 22 -21.31 -4.36 9.93
C SER A 22 -20.02 -5.09 10.29
N ILE A 23 -20.10 -6.40 10.55
CA ILE A 23 -18.93 -7.26 10.80
C ILE A 23 -17.97 -7.20 9.61
N TRP A 24 -18.49 -7.39 8.39
CA TRP A 24 -17.65 -7.40 7.19
C TRP A 24 -16.94 -6.05 6.96
N VAL A 25 -17.69 -4.94 7.06
CA VAL A 25 -17.16 -3.59 6.84
C VAL A 25 -16.07 -3.25 7.86
N GLU A 26 -16.29 -3.57 9.14
CA GLU A 26 -15.29 -3.32 10.19
C GLU A 26 -14.02 -4.15 9.94
N HIS A 27 -14.16 -5.44 9.60
CA HIS A 27 -13.00 -6.29 9.33
C HIS A 27 -12.22 -5.85 8.08
N ASP A 28 -12.89 -5.42 7.00
CA ASP A 28 -12.21 -4.86 5.82
C ASP A 28 -11.47 -3.58 6.17
N PHE A 29 -12.11 -2.68 6.91
CA PHE A 29 -11.53 -1.42 7.38
C PHE A 29 -10.26 -1.68 8.22
N GLN A 30 -10.35 -2.56 9.21
CA GLN A 30 -9.21 -2.96 10.04
C GLN A 30 -8.10 -3.58 9.20
N SER A 31 -8.42 -4.53 8.31
CA SER A 31 -7.44 -5.19 7.43
C SER A 31 -6.66 -4.19 6.58
N ARG A 32 -7.36 -3.22 5.99
CA ARG A 32 -6.75 -2.13 5.21
C ARG A 32 -5.83 -1.27 6.07
N TRP A 33 -6.26 -0.93 7.28
CA TRP A 33 -5.48 -0.10 8.19
C TRP A 33 -4.24 -0.82 8.73
N PHE A 34 -4.38 -2.10 9.12
CA PHE A 34 -3.25 -2.95 9.52
C PHE A 34 -2.21 -3.06 8.42
N ARG A 35 -2.64 -3.16 7.15
CA ARG A 35 -1.71 -3.14 6.02
C ARG A 35 -0.92 -1.83 5.94
N VAL A 36 -1.57 -0.68 6.14
CA VAL A 36 -0.90 0.62 6.13
C VAL A 36 0.09 0.74 7.28
N LYS A 37 -0.32 0.39 8.50
CA LYS A 37 0.58 0.36 9.67
C LYS A 37 1.77 -0.55 9.45
N GLY A 38 1.54 -1.78 8.97
CA GLY A 38 2.61 -2.74 8.76
C GLY A 38 3.67 -2.26 7.77
N TYR A 39 3.26 -1.62 6.67
CA TYR A 39 4.22 -0.98 5.77
C TYR A 39 4.93 0.20 6.42
N HIS A 40 4.22 1.02 7.18
CA HIS A 40 4.84 2.15 7.88
C HIS A 40 5.92 1.72 8.88
N GLU A 41 5.59 0.77 9.75
CA GLU A 41 6.48 0.22 10.77
C GLU A 41 7.70 -0.47 10.13
N LEU A 42 7.47 -1.25 9.07
CA LEU A 42 8.55 -1.84 8.29
C LEU A 42 9.48 -0.75 7.73
N GLY A 43 8.92 0.32 7.17
CA GLY A 43 9.70 1.43 6.60
C GLY A 43 10.55 2.12 7.66
N LYS A 44 9.98 2.38 8.84
CA LYS A 44 10.71 2.94 9.99
C LYS A 44 11.87 2.05 10.41
N ARG A 45 11.62 0.76 10.58
CA ARG A 45 12.67 -0.20 10.97
C ARG A 45 13.81 -0.24 9.94
N LEU A 46 13.49 -0.20 8.65
CA LEU A 46 14.48 -0.17 7.58
C LEU A 46 15.30 1.13 7.53
N LEU A 47 14.75 2.25 8.01
CA LEU A 47 15.45 3.54 8.10
C LEU A 47 16.48 3.58 9.24
N GLU A 48 16.32 2.73 10.25
CA GLU A 48 17.27 2.62 11.37
C GLU A 48 18.54 1.85 10.99
N GLU A 49 18.51 1.09 9.88
CA GLU A 49 19.66 0.31 9.46
C GLU A 49 20.81 1.19 8.94
N PRO A 50 22.06 0.87 9.31
CA PRO A 50 23.22 1.62 8.85
C PRO A 50 23.36 1.54 7.33
N LYS A 51 23.82 2.63 6.72
CA LYS A 51 24.03 2.74 5.27
C LYS A 51 25.09 1.77 4.72
N GLU A 52 25.80 1.08 5.60
CA GLU A 52 26.90 0.14 5.29
C GLU A 52 26.44 -1.09 4.49
N TYR A 53 25.14 -1.43 4.52
CA TYR A 53 24.59 -2.49 3.66
C TYR A 53 24.59 -2.12 2.16
N GLY A 54 24.77 -0.84 1.83
CA GLY A 54 24.89 -0.34 0.46
C GLY A 54 23.68 -0.68 -0.42
N ASP A 55 23.92 -0.72 -1.73
CA ASP A 55 22.86 -0.86 -2.74
C ASP A 55 22.14 -2.23 -2.71
N ARG A 56 22.69 -3.24 -2.02
CA ARG A 56 22.09 -4.59 -1.94
C ARG A 56 21.11 -4.77 -0.79
N PHE A 57 21.00 -3.79 0.11
CA PHE A 57 20.10 -3.87 1.26
C PHE A 57 18.64 -4.12 0.87
N VAL A 58 18.10 -3.28 -0.01
CA VAL A 58 16.70 -3.36 -0.45
C VAL A 58 16.39 -4.66 -1.21
N PRO A 59 17.21 -5.11 -2.18
CA PRO A 59 17.05 -6.42 -2.82
C PRO A 59 16.97 -7.59 -1.82
N LEU A 60 17.89 -7.65 -0.85
CA LEU A 60 17.92 -8.73 0.15
C LEU A 60 16.67 -8.77 1.03
N VAL A 61 16.22 -7.60 1.49
CA VAL A 61 14.98 -7.48 2.27
C VAL A 61 13.76 -7.88 1.44
N ALA A 62 13.72 -7.46 0.18
CA ALA A 62 12.62 -7.78 -0.74
C ALA A 62 12.50 -9.30 -0.95
N GLU A 63 13.63 -9.97 -1.26
CA GLU A 63 13.70 -11.42 -1.42
C GLU A 63 13.26 -12.15 -0.14
N SER A 64 13.83 -11.78 1.00
CA SER A 64 13.56 -12.42 2.30
C SER A 64 12.08 -12.32 2.71
N LEU A 65 11.40 -11.23 2.35
CA LEU A 65 10.00 -11.00 2.67
C LEU A 65 9.03 -11.47 1.56
N GLY A 66 9.54 -12.00 0.45
CA GLY A 66 8.72 -12.36 -0.72
C GLY A 66 7.97 -11.15 -1.30
N LYS A 67 8.60 -9.98 -1.28
CA LYS A 67 8.04 -8.71 -1.81
C LYS A 67 8.85 -8.23 -2.99
N SER A 68 8.26 -7.36 -3.80
CA SER A 68 9.01 -6.64 -4.83
C SER A 68 9.88 -5.55 -4.19
N GLU A 69 11.08 -5.31 -4.72
CA GLU A 69 11.95 -4.20 -4.30
C GLU A 69 11.21 -2.86 -4.31
N ARG A 70 10.38 -2.63 -5.33
CA ARG A 70 9.51 -1.44 -5.43
C ARG A 70 8.62 -1.25 -4.21
N THR A 71 8.11 -2.34 -3.63
CA THR A 71 7.32 -2.29 -2.40
C THR A 71 8.19 -1.83 -1.24
N ILE A 72 9.41 -2.35 -1.11
CA ILE A 72 10.35 -1.98 -0.07
C ILE A 72 10.78 -0.51 -0.20
N TYR A 73 11.13 -0.06 -1.40
CA TYR A 73 11.41 1.37 -1.66
C TYR A 73 10.24 2.27 -1.25
N ARG A 74 9.01 1.95 -1.69
CA ARG A 74 7.82 2.73 -1.32
C ARG A 74 7.54 2.70 0.18
N THR A 75 7.85 1.59 0.85
CA THR A 75 7.70 1.45 2.30
C THR A 75 8.66 2.40 3.03
N ILE A 76 9.93 2.47 2.59
CA ILE A 76 10.92 3.40 3.13
C ILE A 76 10.49 4.86 2.87
N GLU A 77 10.12 5.19 1.64
CA GLU A 77 9.64 6.53 1.27
C GLU A 77 8.37 6.93 2.05
N PHE A 78 7.47 5.98 2.28
CA PHE A 78 6.27 6.20 3.09
C PHE A 78 6.62 6.64 4.52
N ALA A 79 7.52 5.91 5.18
CA ALA A 79 7.97 6.22 6.53
C ALA A 79 8.74 7.55 6.61
N ARG A 80 9.48 7.91 5.56
CA ARG A 80 10.14 9.23 5.44
C ARG A 80 9.14 10.37 5.30
N ALA A 81 8.16 10.21 4.39
CA ALA A 81 7.17 11.23 4.09
C ALA A 81 6.18 11.47 5.24
N PHE A 82 5.87 10.42 5.99
CA PHE A 82 4.98 10.48 7.15
C PHE A 82 5.65 9.86 8.36
N PRO A 83 6.54 10.56 9.10
CA PRO A 83 7.19 9.97 10.29
C PRO A 83 6.18 9.54 11.37
N ASP A 84 5.00 10.13 11.37
CA ASP A 84 3.85 9.76 12.19
C ASP A 84 2.63 9.53 11.29
N LEU A 85 1.87 8.46 11.57
CA LEU A 85 0.65 8.13 10.84
C LEU A 85 -0.47 9.13 11.09
N ASP A 86 -0.43 9.85 12.22
CA ASP A 86 -1.40 10.91 12.51
C ASP A 86 -1.25 12.12 11.57
N LEU A 87 -0.13 12.20 10.83
CA LEU A 87 0.09 13.20 9.79
C LEU A 87 -0.60 12.86 8.45
N LEU A 88 -1.21 11.67 8.32
CA LEU A 88 -1.97 11.31 7.13
C LEU A 88 -3.27 12.13 7.06
N PRO A 89 -3.48 12.93 5.98
CA PRO A 89 -4.65 13.81 5.88
C PRO A 89 -6.00 13.07 5.94
N GLU A 90 -6.00 11.79 5.60
CA GLU A 90 -7.19 10.94 5.50
C GLU A 90 -7.35 10.00 6.70
N GLY A 91 -6.40 10.05 7.65
CA GLY A 91 -6.33 9.21 8.84
C GLY A 91 -6.46 7.72 8.51
N LYS A 92 -7.26 7.02 9.32
CA LYS A 92 -7.46 5.57 9.21
C LYS A 92 -8.28 5.15 7.99
N ASN A 93 -9.05 6.05 7.37
CA ASN A 93 -9.85 5.76 6.18
C ASN A 93 -9.03 5.93 4.89
N ILE A 94 -7.89 5.26 4.84
CA ILE A 94 -6.98 5.25 3.70
C ILE A 94 -6.65 3.80 3.30
N SER A 95 -6.19 3.60 2.07
CA SER A 95 -5.68 2.31 1.62
C SER A 95 -4.26 2.46 1.14
N TRP A 96 -3.48 1.37 1.21
CA TRP A 96 -2.12 1.35 0.66
C TRP A 96 -2.06 1.75 -0.82
N TYR A 97 -3.07 1.35 -1.60
CA TYR A 97 -3.19 1.76 -3.01
C TYR A 97 -3.32 3.28 -3.14
N LYS A 98 -4.17 3.91 -2.33
CA LYS A 98 -4.35 5.37 -2.34
C LYS A 98 -3.07 6.08 -1.90
N ILE A 99 -2.35 5.55 -0.90
CA ILE A 99 -1.04 6.08 -0.49
C ILE A 99 -0.06 6.10 -1.65
N ILE A 100 0.07 4.97 -2.33
CA ILE A 100 0.95 4.85 -3.50
C ILE A 100 0.60 5.85 -4.60
N GLN A 101 -0.69 6.02 -4.90
CA GLN A 101 -1.10 6.86 -6.03
C GLN A 101 -1.01 8.35 -5.71
N LYS A 102 -1.39 8.73 -4.48
CA LYS A 102 -1.56 10.13 -4.09
C LYS A 102 -0.32 10.73 -3.45
N TYR A 103 0.37 9.97 -2.61
CA TYR A 103 1.46 10.48 -1.76
C TYR A 103 2.84 9.97 -2.18
N LEU A 104 2.90 8.81 -2.84
CA LEU A 104 4.14 8.24 -3.36
C LEU A 104 4.06 8.00 -4.88
N PRO A 105 3.56 8.99 -5.67
CA PRO A 105 3.52 8.84 -7.11
C PRO A 105 4.95 8.61 -7.57
N LEU A 106 5.13 7.59 -8.41
CA LEU A 106 6.43 7.46 -9.06
C LEU A 106 6.48 8.57 -10.09
N GLU A 107 7.53 9.38 -10.04
CA GLU A 107 7.78 10.34 -11.10
C GLU A 107 7.93 9.56 -12.40
N THR A 108 6.88 9.63 -13.22
CA THR A 108 6.94 9.26 -14.62
C THR A 108 6.82 10.53 -15.43
N ARG A 109 7.86 10.88 -16.18
CA ARG A 109 7.81 12.00 -17.12
C ARG A 109 7.48 11.48 -18.51
N CYS A 110 6.65 12.23 -19.24
CA CYS A 110 6.46 12.05 -20.67
C CYS A 110 7.58 12.81 -21.39
N ILE A 111 8.37 12.12 -22.20
CA ILE A 111 9.31 12.78 -23.13
C ILE A 111 8.69 12.66 -24.53
N GLY A 112 8.10 13.76 -25.02
CA GLY A 112 7.43 13.82 -26.33
C GLY A 112 6.17 12.94 -26.42
N ASP A 113 5.84 12.51 -27.65
CA ASP A 113 4.67 11.68 -27.92
C ASP A 113 4.95 10.22 -27.52
N ALA A 114 4.35 9.79 -26.41
CA ALA A 114 4.18 8.40 -25.96
C ALA A 114 5.33 7.67 -25.19
N MET A 115 6.45 8.29 -24.84
CA MET A 115 7.47 7.61 -24.02
C MET A 115 7.38 7.97 -22.52
N LEU A 116 6.95 7.00 -21.71
CA LEU A 116 6.98 7.11 -20.23
C LEU A 116 8.37 6.70 -19.72
N VAL A 117 9.04 7.63 -19.03
CA VAL A 117 10.32 7.40 -18.36
C VAL A 117 10.08 7.37 -16.85
N TYR A 118 10.52 6.31 -16.19
CA TYR A 118 10.53 6.14 -14.74
C TYR A 118 11.80 6.76 -14.15
N ILE A 119 11.65 7.70 -13.21
CA ILE A 119 12.79 8.23 -12.45
C ILE A 119 12.96 7.37 -11.20
N CYS A 120 14.17 6.81 -11.03
CA CYS A 120 14.50 6.01 -9.86
C CYS A 120 14.58 6.92 -8.61
N PRO A 121 13.80 6.68 -7.56
CA PRO A 121 13.85 7.48 -6.33
C PRO A 121 15.16 7.30 -5.54
N ASN A 122 15.97 6.29 -5.87
CA ASN A 122 17.25 6.02 -5.19
C ASN A 122 18.41 6.84 -5.77
N CYS A 123 18.50 6.94 -7.11
CA CYS A 123 19.65 7.54 -7.80
C CYS A 123 19.26 8.66 -8.78
N ASN A 124 17.98 9.01 -8.85
CA ASN A 124 17.41 10.02 -9.74
C ASN A 124 17.68 9.78 -11.24
N SER A 125 18.07 8.56 -11.63
CA SER A 125 18.29 8.19 -13.03
C SER A 125 16.98 7.87 -13.75
N GLU A 126 16.95 8.19 -15.03
CA GLU A 126 15.82 8.01 -15.94
C GLU A 126 15.86 6.62 -16.63
N HIS A 127 14.77 5.86 -16.54
CA HIS A 127 14.64 4.52 -17.14
C HIS A 127 13.39 4.43 -18.03
N LYS A 128 13.48 3.82 -19.21
CA LYS A 128 12.30 3.68 -20.09
C LYS A 128 11.34 2.64 -19.53
N LYS A 129 10.03 2.89 -19.62
CA LYS A 129 8.99 1.93 -19.16
C LYS A 129 9.05 0.57 -19.89
N SER A 130 9.55 0.54 -21.13
CA SER A 130 9.82 -0.70 -21.89
C SER A 130 10.89 -1.59 -21.25
N ASP A 131 11.84 -0.98 -20.53
CA ASP A 131 13.01 -1.65 -19.96
C ASP A 131 12.71 -2.24 -18.58
N ILE A 132 11.51 -1.95 -18.01
CA ILE A 132 11.00 -2.59 -16.79
C ILE A 132 10.87 -4.12 -16.98
N LYS A 133 10.72 -4.61 -18.22
CA LYS A 133 10.76 -6.05 -18.50
C LYS A 133 12.14 -6.68 -18.32
N PHE A 134 13.22 -5.88 -18.26
CA PHE A 134 14.59 -6.38 -18.08
C PHE A 134 14.97 -6.57 -16.60
N ILE A 135 14.34 -5.85 -15.68
CA ILE A 135 14.49 -6.07 -14.22
C ILE A 135 13.86 -7.41 -13.78
N ARG A 136 12.97 -7.98 -14.60
CA ARG A 136 12.33 -9.29 -14.35
C ARG A 136 13.17 -10.52 -14.74
N LYS A 137 14.38 -10.38 -15.29
CA LYS A 137 15.13 -11.53 -15.83
C LYS A 137 16.61 -11.65 -15.42
N ASN A 138 17.12 -10.75 -14.58
CA ASN A 138 18.43 -10.90 -13.95
C ASN A 138 18.39 -10.59 -12.45
N ILE A 139 17.27 -10.96 -11.81
CA ILE A 139 17.11 -11.06 -10.37
C ILE A 139 16.39 -12.37 -10.11
#